data_AF-A0A3D0C4Q5-F1
#
_entry.id   AF-A0A3D0C4Q5-F1
#
_cell.length_a   1.000
_cell.length_b   1.000
_cell.length_c   1.000
_cell.angle_alpha   90.00
_cell.angle_beta   90.00
_cell.angle_gamma   90.00
#
_symmetry.space_group_name_H-M   'P 1'
#
loop_
_entity.id
_entity.type
_entity.pdbx_description
1 polymer ?
#
loop_
_entity_poly.entity_id
_entity_poly.type
_entity_poly.pdbx_seq_one_letter_code
_entity_poly.pdbx_strand_id
1 'polypeptide(L)'
;MGRAEAFAMKEKPGVSFLDGLGNGLGYGAVLMVVAFFRELFGFGTLFGAEVLPLIQNGGWYQGNGLLVLPFSSFFIIGLIIWAVRQWKPEQVEKD
;
A
#
# COMPACT_ATOMS: atom_id res chain seq x y z
N MET A 1 12.93 10.43 -8.29
CA MET A 1 13.11 11.29 -9.48
C MET A 1 14.39 10.91 -10.24
N GLY A 2 15.56 10.81 -9.60
CA GLY A 2 16.81 10.43 -10.29
C GLY A 2 16.88 9.05 -10.98
N ARG A 3 16.16 8.00 -10.53
CA ARG A 3 16.14 6.69 -11.22
C ARG A 3 15.38 6.72 -12.55
N ALA A 4 14.23 7.40 -12.61
CA ALA A 4 13.41 7.50 -13.82
C ALA A 4 14.09 8.41 -14.86
N GLU A 5 14.72 9.50 -14.41
CA GLU A 5 15.47 10.43 -15.28
C GLU A 5 16.72 9.75 -15.87
N ALA A 6 17.47 8.99 -15.07
CA ALA A 6 18.66 8.26 -15.54
C ALA A 6 18.32 7.11 -16.52
N PHE A 7 17.14 6.48 -16.38
CA PHE A 7 16.67 5.43 -17.29
C PHE A 7 16.14 6.00 -18.60
N ALA A 8 15.40 7.13 -18.56
CA ALA A 8 14.91 7.83 -19.74
C ALA A 8 16.03 8.45 -20.60
N MET A 9 17.17 8.82 -20.00
CA MET A 9 18.32 9.34 -20.75
C MET A 9 19.14 8.27 -21.48
N LYS A 10 19.01 6.98 -21.10
CA LYS A 10 19.84 5.88 -21.63
C LYS A 10 19.08 4.89 -22.52
N GLU A 11 17.76 4.79 -22.38
CA GLU A 11 16.93 3.78 -23.04
C GLU A 11 15.95 4.35 -24.06
N LYS A 12 15.45 3.49 -24.96
CA LYS A 12 14.45 3.89 -25.98
C LYS A 12 13.12 4.29 -25.31
N PRO A 13 12.39 5.30 -25.86
CA PRO A 13 11.19 5.87 -25.24
C PRO A 13 10.12 4.84 -24.82
N GLY A 14 9.93 3.78 -25.61
CA GLY A 14 8.94 2.74 -25.31
C GLY A 14 9.30 1.85 -24.11
N VAL A 15 10.59 1.57 -23.89
CA VAL A 15 11.05 0.73 -22.76
C VAL A 15 11.01 1.53 -21.45
N SER A 16 11.40 2.81 -21.50
CA SER A 16 11.29 3.72 -20.35
C SER A 16 9.84 3.98 -19.95
N PHE A 17 8.90 4.01 -20.91
CA PHE A 17 7.47 4.13 -20.61
C PHE A 17 6.93 2.90 -19.85
N LEU A 18 7.30 1.69 -20.28
CA LEU A 18 6.92 0.45 -19.61
C LEU A 18 7.51 0.35 -18.19
N ASP A 19 8.77 0.78 -17.99
CA ASP A 19 9.39 0.84 -16.66
C ASP A 19 8.69 1.86 -15.75
N GLY A 20 8.37 3.05 -16.27
CA GLY A 20 7.60 4.06 -15.54
C GLY A 20 6.22 3.55 -15.12
N LEU A 21 5.52 2.86 -16.03
CA LEU A 21 4.22 2.25 -15.75
C LEU A 21 4.33 1.14 -14.70
N GLY A 22 5.32 0.27 -14.80
CA GLY A 22 5.55 -0.81 -13.83
C GLY A 22 5.82 -0.28 -12.42
N ASN A 23 6.67 0.75 -12.28
CA ASN A 23 6.93 1.37 -10.99
C ASN A 23 5.69 2.11 -10.45
N GLY A 24 4.94 2.81 -11.30
CA GLY A 24 3.71 3.49 -10.92
C GLY A 24 2.62 2.53 -10.45
N LEU A 25 2.40 1.44 -11.18
CA LEU A 25 1.44 0.40 -10.82
C LEU A 25 1.87 -0.35 -9.55
N GLY A 26 3.16 -0.66 -9.40
CA GLY A 26 3.68 -1.31 -8.20
C GLY A 26 3.48 -0.45 -6.94
N TYR A 27 3.82 0.85 -7.02
CA TYR A 27 3.59 1.79 -5.92
C TYR A 27 2.11 1.99 -5.64
N GLY A 28 1.31 2.19 -6.69
CA GLY A 28 -0.15 2.33 -6.58
C GLY A 28 -0.81 1.11 -5.93
N ALA A 29 -0.39 -0.11 -6.30
CA ALA A 29 -0.89 -1.34 -5.70
C ALA A 29 -0.61 -1.40 -4.20
N VAL A 30 0.60 -1.04 -3.76
CA VAL A 30 0.94 -0.98 -2.33
C VAL A 30 0.07 0.06 -1.61
N LEU A 31 -0.10 1.25 -2.18
CA LEU A 31 -0.95 2.28 -1.58
C LEU A 31 -2.41 1.85 -1.49
N MET A 32 -2.94 1.17 -2.51
CA MET A 32 -4.31 0.63 -2.51
C MET A 32 -4.52 -0.38 -1.38
N VAL A 33 -3.56 -1.30 -1.17
CA VAL A 33 -3.62 -2.26 -0.07
C VAL A 33 -3.59 -1.55 1.28
N VAL A 34 -2.68 -0.58 1.46
CA VAL A 34 -2.61 0.21 2.71
C VAL A 34 -3.92 0.97 2.96
N ALA A 35 -4.48 1.60 1.92
CA ALA A 35 -5.74 2.34 2.00
C ALA A 35 -6.90 1.42 2.38
N PHE A 36 -6.99 0.23 1.78
CA PHE A 36 -8.02 -0.77 2.09
C PHE A 36 -8.06 -1.11 3.59
N PHE A 37 -6.90 -1.45 4.18
CA PHE A 37 -6.84 -1.78 5.61
C PHE A 37 -7.19 -0.59 6.51
N ARG A 38 -6.76 0.62 6.14
CA ARG A 38 -7.03 1.83 6.92
C ARG A 38 -8.50 2.25 6.84
N GLU A 39 -9.11 2.14 5.67
CA GLU A 39 -10.51 2.48 5.48
C GLU A 39 -11.41 1.48 6.21
N LEU A 40 -11.18 0.18 6.01
CA LEU A 40 -12.00 -0.87 6.58
C LEU A 40 -11.95 -0.88 8.11
N PHE A 41 -10.77 -0.84 8.71
CA PHE A 41 -10.63 -0.98 10.16
C PHE A 41 -10.57 0.37 10.90
N GLY A 42 -10.28 1.47 10.21
CA GLY A 42 -10.33 2.81 10.79
C GLY A 42 -11.75 3.37 10.80
N PHE A 43 -12.39 3.38 9.63
CA PHE A 43 -13.69 4.03 9.40
C PHE A 43 -14.83 3.05 9.15
N GLY A 44 -14.58 1.74 9.10
CA GLY A 44 -15.63 0.76 8.86
C GLY A 44 -16.20 0.78 7.44
N THR A 45 -15.58 1.53 6.54
CA THR A 45 -16.03 1.70 5.15
C THR A 45 -15.02 1.15 4.16
N LEU A 46 -15.49 0.84 2.96
CA LEU A 46 -14.66 0.51 1.81
C LEU A 46 -15.22 1.20 0.58
N PHE A 47 -14.41 2.02 -0.08
CA PHE A 47 -14.83 2.84 -1.22
C PHE A 47 -16.11 3.66 -0.93
N GLY A 48 -16.27 4.12 0.32
CA GLY A 48 -17.45 4.84 0.77
C GLY A 48 -18.71 3.99 1.05
N ALA A 49 -18.65 2.67 0.85
CA ALA A 49 -19.71 1.76 1.30
C ALA A 49 -19.45 1.32 2.75
N GLU A 50 -20.48 1.33 3.59
CA GLU A 50 -20.38 0.88 4.98
C GLU A 50 -20.35 -0.65 5.05
N VAL A 51 -19.26 -1.20 5.60
CA VAL A 51 -19.04 -2.66 5.72
C VAL A 51 -19.06 -3.08 7.19
N LEU A 52 -18.43 -2.29 8.06
CA LEU A 52 -18.40 -2.49 9.50
C LEU A 52 -19.10 -1.31 10.16
N PRO A 53 -20.37 -1.44 10.54
CA PRO A 53 -21.10 -0.31 11.10
C PRO A 53 -20.51 0.07 12.46
N LEU A 54 -20.05 1.31 12.53
CA LEU A 54 -19.38 1.86 13.70
C LEU A 54 -20.37 2.03 14.85
N ILE A 55 -19.92 1.86 16.09
CA ILE A 55 -20.73 2.15 17.29
C ILE A 55 -21.28 3.60 17.25
N GLN A 56 -20.52 4.54 16.70
CA GLN A 56 -20.95 5.93 16.52
C GLN A 56 -22.17 6.09 15.61
N ASN A 57 -22.37 5.15 14.67
CA ASN A 57 -23.49 5.12 13.73
C ASN A 57 -24.59 4.13 14.19
N GLY A 58 -24.54 3.65 15.44
CA GLY A 58 -25.49 2.65 15.96
C GLY A 58 -25.14 1.20 15.62
N GLY A 59 -23.93 0.95 15.11
CA GLY A 59 -23.40 -0.39 14.84
C GLY A 59 -22.70 -1.04 16.03
N TRP A 60 -21.91 -2.08 15.75
CA TRP A 60 -21.23 -2.91 16.74
C TRP A 60 -19.70 -2.79 16.70
N TYR A 61 -19.15 -2.18 15.66
CA TYR A 61 -17.71 -2.13 15.44
C TYR A 61 -17.10 -0.87 16.08
N GLN A 62 -16.06 -1.05 16.89
CA GLN A 62 -15.26 0.08 17.38
C GLN A 62 -14.10 0.34 16.42
N GLY A 63 -14.12 1.48 15.75
CA GLY A 63 -13.07 1.88 14.82
C GLY A 63 -11.70 1.95 15.50
N ASN A 64 -10.68 1.44 14.81
CA ASN A 64 -9.31 1.46 15.31
C ASN A 64 -8.67 2.82 15.06
N GLY A 65 -8.62 3.66 16.10
CA GLY A 65 -8.03 5.00 16.02
C GLY A 65 -6.55 5.03 15.62
N LEU A 66 -5.78 3.96 15.88
CA LEU A 66 -4.40 3.86 15.43
C LEU A 66 -4.31 3.80 13.90
N LEU A 67 -5.22 3.07 13.25
CA LEU A 67 -5.25 2.90 11.78
C LEU A 67 -5.69 4.16 11.03
N VAL A 68 -6.37 5.08 11.72
CA VAL A 68 -6.70 6.40 11.18
C VAL A 68 -5.46 7.28 11.07
N LEU A 69 -4.55 7.20 12.05
CA LEU A 69 -3.33 8.01 12.09
C LEU A 69 -2.34 7.63 10.99
N PRO A 70 -1.54 8.58 10.46
CA PRO A 70 -0.54 8.30 9.43
C PRO A 70 0.46 7.22 9.82
N PHE A 71 0.80 7.16 11.12
CA PHE A 71 1.78 6.24 11.71
C PHE A 71 1.44 4.75 11.48
N SER A 72 0.15 4.41 11.33
CA SER A 72 -0.28 3.04 11.01
C SER A 72 0.30 2.50 9.72
N SER A 73 0.56 3.37 8.74
CA SER A 73 1.05 2.96 7.41
C SER A 73 2.41 2.27 7.51
N PHE A 74 3.25 2.66 8.48
CA PHE A 74 4.55 2.02 8.70
C PHE A 74 4.40 0.57 9.13
N PHE A 75 3.46 0.27 10.04
CA PHE A 75 3.18 -1.11 10.45
C PHE A 75 2.62 -1.94 9.31
N ILE A 76 1.65 -1.40 8.56
CA ILE A 76 1.05 -2.11 7.43
C ILE A 76 2.10 -2.42 6.37
N ILE A 77 2.92 -1.43 5.98
CA ILE A 77 3.99 -1.62 5.00
C ILE A 77 5.03 -2.62 5.52
N GLY A 78 5.43 -2.52 6.79
CA GLY A 78 6.35 -3.47 7.41
C GLY A 78 5.84 -4.91 7.37
N LEU A 79 4.56 -5.12 7.67
CA LEU A 79 3.90 -6.43 7.58
C LEU A 79 3.80 -6.92 6.13
N ILE A 80 3.52 -6.04 5.16
CA ILE A 80 3.52 -6.38 3.73
C ILE A 80 4.90 -6.84 3.30
N ILE A 81 5.96 -6.09 3.63
CA ILE A 81 7.34 -6.46 3.29
C ILE A 81 7.71 -7.79 3.92
N TRP A 82 7.38 -7.98 5.20
CA TRP A 82 7.60 -9.24 5.89
C TRP A 82 6.88 -10.40 5.19
N ALA A 83 5.59 -10.25 4.89
CA ALA A 83 4.80 -11.29 4.21
C ALA A 83 5.37 -11.64 2.83
N VAL A 84 5.77 -10.63 2.05
CA VAL A 84 6.41 -10.83 0.74
C VAL A 84 7.75 -11.55 0.89
N ARG A 85 8.58 -11.16 1.86
CA ARG A 85 9.87 -11.82 2.13
C ARG A 85 9.72 -13.25 2.66
N GLN A 86 8.67 -13.54 3.43
CA GLN A 86 8.35 -14.91 3.85
C GLN A 86 7.93 -15.79 2.67
N TRP A 87 7.18 -15.24 1.72
CA TRP A 87 6.75 -15.99 0.54
C TRP A 87 7.87 -16.12 -0.52
N LYS A 88 8.70 -15.08 -0.68
CA LYS A 88 9.84 -15.04 -1.61
C LYS A 88 11.14 -14.82 -0.83
N PRO A 89 11.68 -15.87 -0.20
CA PRO A 89 12.90 -15.76 0.60
C PRO A 89 14.13 -15.37 -0.23
N GLU A 90 14.08 -15.51 -1.57
CA GLU A 90 15.11 -15.03 -2.50
C GLU A 90 15.36 -13.52 -2.41
N GLN A 91 14.38 -12.74 -1.92
CA GLN A 91 14.48 -11.29 -1.74
C GLN A 91 15.03 -10.90 -0.35
N VAL A 92 15.33 -11.87 0.51
CA VAL A 92 15.95 -11.62 1.80
C VAL A 92 17.43 -11.30 1.55
N GLU A 93 17.86 -10.12 1.99
CA GLU A 93 19.26 -9.71 1.92
C GLU A 93 20.11 -10.71 2.71
N LYS A 94 21.18 -11.21 2.08
CA LYS A 94 22.18 -12.03 2.77
C LYS A 94 23.14 -11.10 3.49
N ASP A 95 23.26 -11.27 4.81
CA ASP A 95 24.27 -10.58 5.63
C ASP A 95 25.70 -10.81 5.10
#